data_AF-A0A1A1Y3S0-F1
#
_entry.id   AF-A0A1A1Y3S0-F1
#
_cell.length_a   1.000
_cell.length_b   1.000
_cell.length_c   1.000
_cell.angle_alpha   90.00
_cell.angle_beta   90.00
_cell.angle_gamma   90.00
#
_symmetry.space_group_name_H-M   'P 1'
#
loop_
_entity.id
_entity.type
_entity.pdbx_description
1 polymer ?
#
loop_
_entity_poly.entity_id
_entity_poly.type
_entity_poly.pdbx_seq_one_letter_code
_entity_poly.pdbx_strand_id
1 'polypeptide(L)'
;MTISTNRRPVDRFLNLTAIDAIAGVLGRYGLVIVIGWIGALKFADFEAHQIQPLVANSPFMGWLYSFMPVYTFSALLGVLEVSCAVLLAIKPFAPKLSIIGSLIAIVLFISTVSFLFTTPGIGEPKGGGFPAISLLAEFLLKDIPLLGLSFWTLADAIRAANRRAEH
;
A
#
# COMPACT_ATOMS: atom_id res chain seq x y z
N MET A 1 -9.94 -35.06 35.13
CA MET A 1 -10.01 -35.46 33.71
C MET A 1 -9.25 -34.39 32.91
N THR A 2 -7.97 -34.65 32.64
CA THR A 2 -7.03 -33.66 32.09
C THR A 2 -7.06 -33.76 30.57
N ILE A 3 -7.55 -32.73 29.89
CA ILE A 3 -7.56 -32.67 28.42
C ILE A 3 -6.10 -32.43 27.98
N SER A 4 -5.43 -33.52 27.58
CA SER A 4 -4.18 -33.46 26.83
C SER A 4 -4.46 -32.77 25.49
N THR A 5 -4.11 -31.48 25.40
CA THR A 5 -4.13 -30.75 24.15
C THR A 5 -2.93 -31.20 23.32
N ASN A 6 -3.20 -32.17 22.44
CA ASN A 6 -2.33 -32.66 21.40
C ASN A 6 -1.81 -31.48 20.54
N ARG A 7 -0.63 -30.95 20.86
CA ARG A 7 0.05 -29.94 20.04
C ARG A 7 0.47 -30.60 18.73
N ARG A 8 -0.08 -30.11 17.61
CA ARG A 8 0.01 -30.76 16.30
C ARG A 8 1.47 -30.86 15.82
N PRO A 9 1.87 -31.96 15.16
CA PRO A 9 3.25 -32.24 14.74
C PRO A 9 3.82 -31.32 13.62
N VAL A 10 3.05 -30.36 13.13
CA VAL A 10 3.42 -29.47 12.01
C VAL A 10 4.48 -28.42 12.44
N ASP A 11 4.46 -28.00 13.71
CA ASP A 11 5.37 -26.98 14.25
C ASP A 11 6.84 -27.44 14.30
N ARG A 12 7.10 -28.74 14.11
CA ARG A 12 8.44 -29.34 14.23
C ARG A 12 9.27 -29.24 12.94
N PHE A 13 8.63 -29.05 11.77
CA PHE A 13 9.31 -29.01 10.47
C PHE A 13 9.40 -27.61 9.84
N LEU A 14 8.61 -26.65 10.33
CA LEU A 14 8.63 -25.26 9.88
C LEU A 14 8.95 -24.38 11.10
N ASN A 15 10.08 -23.67 11.06
CA ASN A 15 10.39 -22.66 12.07
C ASN A 15 9.46 -21.46 11.87
N LEU A 16 8.25 -21.54 12.42
CA LEU A 16 7.19 -20.54 12.26
C LEU A 16 7.67 -19.13 12.61
N THR A 17 8.47 -19.00 13.68
CA THR A 17 9.07 -17.74 14.12
C THR A 17 9.99 -17.14 13.05
N ALA A 18 10.81 -17.96 12.39
CA ALA A 18 11.69 -17.50 11.31
C ALA A 18 10.90 -17.08 10.07
N ILE A 19 9.87 -17.85 9.70
CA ILE A 19 8.99 -17.54 8.57
C ILE A 19 8.26 -16.21 8.81
N ASP A 20 7.69 -16.01 9.99
CA ASP A 20 7.01 -14.77 10.36
C ASP A 20 7.95 -13.57 10.33
N ALA A 21 9.19 -13.72 10.81
CA ALA A 21 10.19 -12.67 10.76
C ALA A 21 10.56 -12.31 9.31
N ILE A 22 10.81 -13.31 8.46
CA ILE A 22 11.12 -13.10 7.04
C ILE A 22 9.94 -12.46 6.31
N ALA A 23 8.73 -13.00 6.49
CA ALA A 23 7.51 -12.46 5.89
C ALA A 23 7.29 -11.00 6.29
N GLY A 24 7.55 -10.66 7.56
CA GLY A 24 7.42 -9.30 8.05
C GLY A 24 8.44 -8.32 7.46
N VAL A 25 9.70 -8.76 7.31
CA VAL A 25 10.77 -7.97 6.68
C VAL A 25 10.47 -7.79 5.19
N LEU A 26 10.20 -8.88 4.47
CA LEU A 26 9.88 -8.84 3.04
C LEU A 26 8.63 -8.02 2.77
N GLY A 27 7.58 -8.18 3.58
CA GLY A 27 6.35 -7.41 3.45
C GLY A 27 6.60 -5.91 3.64
N ARG A 28 7.28 -5.51 4.72
CA ARG A 28 7.57 -4.10 4.98
C ARG A 28 8.45 -3.48 3.90
N TYR A 29 9.59 -4.09 3.57
CA TYR A 29 10.52 -3.49 2.62
C TYR A 29 10.09 -3.67 1.17
N GLY A 30 9.32 -4.71 0.85
CA GLY A 30 8.60 -4.81 -0.41
C GLY A 30 7.62 -3.65 -0.59
N LEU A 31 6.86 -3.31 0.47
CA LEU A 31 5.97 -2.13 0.46
C LEU A 31 6.74 -0.82 0.28
N VAL A 32 7.86 -0.65 0.99
CA VAL A 32 8.77 0.51 0.84
C VAL A 32 9.25 0.65 -0.59
N ILE A 33 9.71 -0.44 -1.20
CA ILE A 33 10.21 -0.42 -2.58
C ILE A 33 9.08 -0.06 -3.54
N VAL A 34 7.91 -0.69 -3.43
CA VAL A 34 6.78 -0.43 -4.33
C VAL A 34 6.32 1.03 -4.23
N ILE A 35 6.06 1.54 -3.03
CA ILE A 35 5.61 2.93 -2.83
C ILE A 35 6.70 3.91 -3.25
N GLY A 36 7.94 3.67 -2.85
CA GLY A 36 9.07 4.57 -3.16
C GLY A 36 9.37 4.63 -4.65
N TRP A 37 9.28 3.50 -5.36
CA TRP A 37 9.53 3.43 -6.80
C TRP A 37 8.41 4.10 -7.59
N ILE A 38 7.15 3.79 -7.28
CA ILE A 38 6.00 4.44 -7.93
C ILE A 38 6.01 5.95 -7.65
N GLY A 39 6.30 6.35 -6.42
CA GLY A 39 6.44 7.76 -6.03
C GLY A 39 7.56 8.48 -6.76
N ALA A 40 8.71 7.83 -6.98
CA ALA A 40 9.79 8.40 -7.76
C ALA A 40 9.41 8.59 -9.25
N LEU A 41 8.61 7.69 -9.82
CA LEU A 41 8.16 7.82 -11.20
C LEU A 41 7.19 9.00 -11.39
N LYS A 42 6.47 9.45 -10.34
CA LYS A 42 5.52 10.59 -10.41
C LYS A 42 6.13 11.92 -10.83
N PHE A 43 7.46 12.05 -10.74
CA PHE A 43 8.19 13.23 -11.20
C PHE A 43 8.40 13.25 -12.71
N ALA A 44 8.14 12.13 -13.40
CA ALA A 44 8.18 12.04 -14.86
C ALA A 44 6.85 12.45 -15.48
N ASP A 45 6.91 13.22 -16.58
CA ASP A 45 5.71 13.73 -17.26
C ASP A 45 4.76 12.64 -17.73
N PHE A 46 5.28 11.49 -18.16
CA PHE A 46 4.44 10.40 -18.66
C PHE A 46 3.53 9.82 -17.56
N GLU A 47 4.02 9.71 -16.31
CA GLU A 47 3.21 9.23 -15.17
C GLU A 47 2.08 10.20 -14.84
N ALA A 48 2.34 11.51 -14.94
CA ALA A 48 1.32 12.53 -14.70
C ALA A 48 0.12 12.35 -15.64
N HIS A 49 0.36 11.98 -16.90
CA HIS A 49 -0.69 11.69 -17.89
C HIS A 49 -1.39 10.35 -17.63
N GLN A 50 -0.69 9.35 -17.09
CA GLN A 50 -1.29 8.04 -16.78
C GLN A 50 -2.29 8.11 -15.61
N ILE A 51 -2.00 8.92 -14.59
CA ILE A 51 -2.89 9.02 -13.41
C ILE A 51 -4.00 10.04 -13.57
N GLN A 52 -3.84 10.98 -14.51
CA GLN A 52 -4.83 12.01 -14.78
C GLN A 52 -6.26 11.48 -14.96
N PRO A 53 -6.53 10.44 -15.78
CA PRO A 53 -7.88 9.93 -15.94
C PRO A 53 -8.42 9.26 -14.66
N LEU A 54 -7.57 8.64 -13.85
CA LEU A 54 -7.98 8.02 -12.58
C LEU A 54 -8.43 9.09 -11.57
N VAL A 55 -7.61 10.14 -11.44
CA VAL A 55 -7.83 11.21 -10.46
C VAL A 55 -8.98 12.11 -10.89
N ALA A 56 -9.09 12.43 -12.19
CA ALA A 56 -10.14 13.31 -12.72
C ALA A 56 -11.55 12.74 -12.53
N ASN A 57 -11.70 11.41 -12.55
CA ASN A 57 -12.98 10.74 -12.31
C ASN A 57 -13.24 10.43 -10.83
N SER A 58 -12.29 10.75 -9.93
CA SER A 58 -12.47 10.55 -8.50
C SER A 58 -13.26 11.70 -7.86
N PRO A 59 -14.36 11.42 -7.14
CA PRO A 59 -15.12 12.46 -6.43
C PRO A 59 -14.30 13.13 -5.32
N PHE A 60 -13.24 12.48 -4.82
CA PHE A 60 -12.41 13.01 -3.73
C PHE A 60 -11.27 13.89 -4.21
N MET A 61 -10.74 13.67 -5.41
CA MET A 61 -9.53 14.36 -5.90
C MET A 61 -9.71 15.09 -7.22
N GLY A 62 -10.73 14.78 -8.02
CA GLY A 62 -10.88 15.35 -9.37
C GLY A 62 -11.00 16.87 -9.38
N TRP A 63 -11.58 17.45 -8.33
CA TRP A 63 -11.69 18.90 -8.16
C TRP A 63 -10.34 19.61 -7.97
N LEU A 64 -9.28 18.90 -7.54
CA LEU A 64 -7.95 19.50 -7.34
C LEU A 64 -7.34 19.98 -8.66
N TYR A 65 -7.67 19.34 -9.78
CA TYR A 65 -7.20 19.79 -11.11
C TYR A 65 -7.76 21.15 -11.53
N SER A 66 -8.81 21.65 -10.87
CA SER A 66 -9.28 23.02 -11.08
C SER A 66 -8.36 24.07 -10.44
N PHE A 67 -7.54 23.68 -9.46
CA PHE A 67 -6.68 24.57 -8.69
C PHE A 67 -5.19 24.38 -8.98
N MET A 68 -4.78 23.23 -9.52
CA MET A 68 -3.40 22.94 -9.84
C MET A 68 -3.22 22.15 -11.15
N PRO A 69 -2.10 22.36 -11.87
CA PRO A 69 -1.77 21.57 -13.05
C PRO A 69 -1.62 20.07 -12.74
N VAL A 70 -1.90 19.24 -13.74
CA VAL A 70 -1.77 17.77 -13.66
C VAL A 70 -0.38 17.35 -13.20
N TYR A 71 0.67 17.96 -13.77
CA TYR A 71 2.05 17.70 -13.37
C TYR A 71 2.30 18.03 -11.90
N THR A 72 1.85 19.20 -11.43
CA THR A 72 2.04 19.63 -10.04
C THR A 72 1.37 18.67 -9.06
N PHE A 73 0.14 18.24 -9.37
CA PHE A 73 -0.54 17.22 -8.57
C PHE A 73 0.24 15.91 -8.54
N SER A 74 0.73 15.43 -9.71
CA SER A 74 1.55 14.22 -9.79
C SER A 74 2.80 14.35 -8.93
N ALA A 75 3.55 15.45 -9.06
CA ALA A 75 4.76 15.69 -8.27
C ALA A 75 4.48 15.76 -6.76
N LEU A 76 3.37 16.38 -6.33
CA LEU A 76 2.97 16.40 -4.92
C LEU A 76 2.63 15.01 -4.39
N LEU A 77 1.92 14.20 -5.19
CA LEU A 77 1.66 12.80 -4.88
C LEU A 77 2.97 12.01 -4.78
N GLY A 78 3.93 12.27 -5.68
CA GLY A 78 5.27 11.68 -5.65
C GLY A 78 6.04 12.00 -4.38
N VAL A 79 6.04 13.26 -3.94
CA VAL A 79 6.64 13.67 -2.66
C VAL A 79 5.98 12.93 -1.50
N LEU A 80 4.65 12.81 -1.51
CA LEU A 80 3.90 12.11 -0.47
C LEU A 80 4.26 10.61 -0.43
N GLU A 81 4.31 9.95 -1.58
CA GLU A 81 4.65 8.52 -1.73
C GLU A 81 6.10 8.25 -1.30
N VAL A 82 7.07 9.05 -1.76
CA VAL A 82 8.48 8.91 -1.35
C VAL A 82 8.64 9.15 0.15
N SER A 83 7.97 10.16 0.71
CA SER A 83 7.99 10.43 2.15
C SER A 83 7.38 9.26 2.95
N CYS A 84 6.28 8.69 2.46
CA CYS A 84 5.65 7.50 3.04
C CYS A 84 6.62 6.30 3.06
N ALA A 85 7.31 6.05 1.95
CA ALA A 85 8.29 4.97 1.86
C ALA A 85 9.44 5.15 2.87
N VAL A 86 9.96 6.36 3.02
CA VAL A 86 11.00 6.69 4.03
C VAL A 86 10.48 6.44 5.45
N LEU A 87 9.26 6.89 5.76
CA LEU A 87 8.64 6.68 7.07
C LEU A 87 8.40 5.19 7.36
N LEU A 88 8.02 4.38 6.37
CA LEU A 88 7.86 2.94 6.54
C LEU A 88 9.22 2.25 6.80
N ALA A 89 10.27 2.69 6.12
CA ALA A 89 11.62 2.13 6.22
C ALA A 89 12.30 2.43 7.56
N ILE A 90 12.03 3.59 8.18
CA ILE A 90 12.72 4.01 9.42
C ILE A 90 12.29 3.25 10.68
N LYS A 91 11.35 2.29 10.59
CA LYS A 91 10.86 1.49 11.74
C LYS A 91 11.96 0.91 12.65
N PRO A 92 13.10 0.37 12.16
CA PRO A 92 14.16 -0.14 13.02
C PRO A 92 14.79 0.92 13.92
N PHE A 93 14.66 2.21 13.60
CA PHE A 93 15.23 3.33 14.36
C PHE A 93 14.17 4.17 15.06
N ALA A 94 13.03 4.39 14.42
CA ALA A 94 11.95 5.23 14.93
C ALA A 94 10.57 4.60 14.62
N PRO A 95 10.13 3.59 15.40
CA PRO A 95 8.87 2.89 15.13
C PRO A 95 7.64 3.82 15.21
N LYS A 96 7.69 4.88 16.02
CA LYS A 96 6.63 5.91 16.10
C LYS A 96 6.46 6.68 14.78
N LEU A 97 7.55 7.00 14.09
CA LEU A 97 7.48 7.65 12.77
C LEU A 97 6.94 6.69 11.71
N SER A 98 7.27 5.40 11.82
CA SER A 98 6.69 4.39 10.93
C SER A 98 5.18 4.20 11.08
N ILE A 99 4.59 4.49 12.24
CA ILE A 99 3.13 4.49 12.40
C ILE A 99 2.51 5.51 11.43
N ILE A 100 3.08 6.72 11.35
CA ILE A 100 2.63 7.77 10.44
C ILE A 100 2.77 7.30 8.98
N GLY A 101 3.92 6.70 8.63
CA GLY A 101 4.13 6.12 7.30
C GLY A 101 3.06 5.07 6.93
N SER A 102 2.73 4.16 7.85
CA SER A 102 1.70 3.15 7.61
C SER A 102 0.29 3.75 7.47
N LEU A 103 -0.04 4.80 8.22
CA LEU A 103 -1.32 5.50 8.08
C LEU A 103 -1.44 6.21 6.73
N ILE A 104 -0.36 6.87 6.27
CA ILE A 104 -0.32 7.47 4.93
C ILE A 104 -0.50 6.40 3.86
N ALA A 105 0.19 5.26 3.97
CA ALA A 105 0.06 4.14 3.03
C ALA A 105 -1.38 3.61 2.96
N ILE A 106 -2.06 3.47 4.10
CA ILE A 106 -3.47 3.05 4.14
C ILE A 106 -4.34 4.03 3.34
N VAL A 107 -4.17 5.35 3.55
CA VAL A 107 -4.96 6.37 2.83
C VAL A 107 -4.65 6.34 1.33
N LEU A 108 -3.38 6.18 0.95
CA LEU A 108 -2.97 6.06 -0.46
C LEU A 108 -3.65 4.86 -1.12
N PHE A 109 -3.58 3.67 -0.52
CA PHE A 109 -4.18 2.48 -1.13
C PHE A 109 -5.71 2.46 -1.08
N ILE A 110 -6.34 3.05 -0.06
CA ILE A 110 -7.80 3.26 -0.08
C ILE A 110 -8.18 4.15 -1.26
N SER A 111 -7.40 5.21 -1.50
CA SER A 111 -7.62 6.12 -2.62
C SER A 111 -7.48 5.41 -3.96
N THR A 112 -6.43 4.59 -4.15
CA THR A 112 -6.23 3.86 -5.40
C THR A 112 -7.26 2.75 -5.61
N VAL A 113 -7.61 2.00 -4.56
CA VAL A 113 -8.70 1.00 -4.63
C VAL A 113 -10.04 1.66 -4.95
N SER A 114 -10.29 2.89 -4.50
CA SER A 114 -11.51 3.61 -4.86
C SER A 114 -11.64 3.84 -6.38
N PHE A 115 -10.52 3.95 -7.10
CA PHE A 115 -10.51 4.14 -8.55
C PHE A 115 -11.09 2.95 -9.31
N LEU A 116 -11.09 1.74 -8.75
CA LEU A 116 -11.78 0.58 -9.32
C LEU A 116 -13.30 0.79 -9.43
N PHE A 117 -13.87 1.66 -8.60
CA PHE A 117 -15.31 1.92 -8.55
C PHE A 117 -15.69 3.27 -9.16
N THR A 118 -14.78 4.25 -9.14
CA THR A 118 -15.06 5.62 -9.60
C THR A 118 -14.61 5.86 -11.03
N THR A 119 -13.65 5.10 -11.56
CA THR A 119 -13.11 5.33 -12.90
C THR A 119 -13.89 4.55 -13.96
N PRO A 120 -14.31 5.18 -15.07
CA PRO A 120 -14.84 4.45 -16.22
C PRO A 120 -13.75 3.64 -16.95
N GLY A 121 -14.10 2.52 -17.59
CA GLY A 121 -13.15 1.70 -18.36
C GLY A 121 -12.48 0.55 -17.58
N ILE A 122 -13.02 0.20 -16.41
CA ILE A 122 -12.57 -0.95 -15.60
C ILE A 122 -12.94 -2.29 -16.24
N GLY A 123 -14.08 -2.38 -16.92
CA GLY A 123 -14.47 -3.57 -17.67
C GLY A 123 -13.80 -3.61 -19.05
N GLU A 124 -13.25 -4.77 -19.44
CA GLU A 124 -12.65 -5.01 -20.76
C GLU A 124 -13.74 -5.18 -21.83
N PRO A 125 -13.88 -4.25 -22.78
CA PRO A 125 -14.92 -4.32 -23.80
C PRO A 125 -14.81 -5.56 -24.69
N LYS A 126 -13.59 -6.04 -24.98
CA LYS A 126 -13.38 -7.25 -25.80
C LYS A 126 -13.79 -8.54 -25.07
N GLY A 127 -13.85 -8.49 -23.74
CA GLY A 127 -14.29 -9.59 -22.89
C GLY A 127 -15.79 -9.58 -22.59
N GLY A 128 -16.57 -8.67 -23.21
CA GLY A 128 -17.99 -8.49 -22.92
C GLY A 128 -18.27 -7.55 -21.75
N GLY A 129 -17.28 -6.79 -21.28
CA GLY A 129 -17.38 -5.94 -20.09
C GLY A 129 -17.17 -6.71 -18.79
N PHE A 130 -17.59 -6.12 -17.67
CA PHE A 130 -17.43 -6.72 -16.34
C PHE A 130 -18.15 -8.09 -16.27
N PRO A 131 -17.51 -9.17 -15.77
CA PRO A 131 -16.35 -9.20 -14.88
C PRO A 131 -14.98 -9.31 -15.55
N ALA A 132 -14.88 -9.34 -16.88
CA ALA A 132 -13.59 -9.20 -17.54
C ALA A 132 -13.05 -7.80 -17.26
N ILE A 133 -11.84 -7.72 -16.68
CA ILE A 133 -11.23 -6.47 -16.23
C ILE A 133 -10.19 -5.99 -17.24
N SER A 134 -10.05 -4.67 -17.39
CA SER A 134 -9.03 -4.05 -18.25
C SER A 134 -7.65 -4.09 -17.60
N LEU A 135 -6.59 -3.88 -18.39
CA LEU A 135 -5.20 -3.77 -17.89
C LEU A 135 -5.06 -2.72 -16.77
N LEU A 136 -5.86 -1.65 -16.83
CA LEU A 136 -5.91 -0.62 -15.79
C LEU A 136 -6.45 -1.17 -14.47
N ALA A 137 -7.54 -1.92 -14.54
CA ALA A 137 -8.15 -2.55 -13.38
C ALA A 137 -7.27 -3.64 -12.77
N GLU A 138 -6.57 -4.42 -13.61
CA GLU A 138 -5.55 -5.38 -13.16
C GLU A 138 -4.41 -4.70 -12.39
N PHE A 139 -3.94 -3.55 -12.90
CA PHE A 139 -2.93 -2.75 -12.21
C PHE A 139 -3.41 -2.27 -10.84
N LEU A 140 -4.67 -1.87 -10.70
CA LEU A 140 -5.24 -1.40 -9.42
C LEU A 140 -5.55 -2.55 -8.45
N LEU A 141 -5.84 -3.76 -8.93
CA LEU A 141 -6.14 -4.90 -8.06
C LEU A 141 -5.00 -5.27 -7.11
N LYS A 142 -3.75 -5.06 -7.54
CA LYS A 142 -2.57 -5.31 -6.69
C LYS A 142 -2.55 -4.43 -5.43
N ASP A 143 -3.30 -3.33 -5.42
CA ASP A 143 -3.32 -2.41 -4.30
C ASP A 143 -4.19 -2.92 -3.14
N ILE A 144 -5.08 -3.89 -3.39
CA ILE A 144 -5.88 -4.56 -2.34
C ILE A 144 -4.98 -5.33 -1.35
N PRO A 145 -4.10 -6.26 -1.77
CA PRO A 145 -3.20 -6.92 -0.84
C PRO A 145 -2.18 -5.95 -0.22
N LEU A 146 -1.76 -4.90 -0.94
CA LEU A 146 -0.87 -3.86 -0.39
C LEU A 146 -1.56 -3.03 0.70
N LEU A 147 -2.86 -2.78 0.58
CA LEU A 147 -3.67 -2.19 1.66
C LEU A 147 -3.66 -3.11 2.89
N GLY A 148 -3.90 -4.41 2.73
CA GLY A 148 -3.79 -5.37 3.84
C GLY A 148 -2.40 -5.36 4.50
N LEU A 149 -1.36 -5.29 3.68
CA LEU A 149 0.03 -5.21 4.16
C LEU A 149 0.32 -3.89 4.89
N SER A 150 -0.28 -2.78 4.46
CA SER A 150 -0.14 -1.49 5.15
C SER A 150 -0.73 -1.53 6.57
N PHE A 151 -1.90 -2.16 6.77
CA PHE A 151 -2.44 -2.44 8.11
C PHE A 151 -1.54 -3.36 8.94
N TRP A 152 -0.95 -4.38 8.30
CA TRP A 152 0.02 -5.24 8.98
C TRP A 152 1.26 -4.44 9.44
N THR A 153 1.80 -3.56 8.60
CA THR A 153 2.96 -2.71 8.98
C THR A 153 2.62 -1.72 10.09
N LEU A 154 1.38 -1.23 10.15
CA LEU A 154 0.87 -0.39 11.23
C LEU A 154 0.89 -1.15 12.56
N ALA A 155 0.31 -2.36 12.58
CA ALA A 155 0.28 -3.19 13.77
C ALA A 155 1.70 -3.55 14.25
N ASP A 156 2.60 -3.91 13.33
CA ASP A 156 4.00 -4.20 13.65
C ASP A 156 4.75 -2.96 14.19
N ALA A 157 4.49 -1.77 13.63
CA ALA A 157 5.09 -0.52 14.11
C ALA A 157 4.61 -0.15 15.52
N ILE A 158 3.31 -0.29 15.81
CA ILE A 158 2.73 -0.06 17.15
C ILE A 158 3.34 -1.03 18.17
N ARG A 159 3.41 -2.33 17.85
CA ARG A 159 4.04 -3.34 18.72
C ARG A 159 5.50 -3.00 19.01
N ALA A 160 6.24 -2.55 18.01
CA ALA A 160 7.64 -2.13 18.19
C ALA A 160 7.78 -0.85 19.01
N ALA A 161 6.86 0.10 18.88
CA ALA A 161 6.85 1.33 19.68
C ALA A 161 6.56 1.05 21.16
N ASN A 162 5.61 0.16 21.46
CA ASN A 162 5.27 -0.21 22.85
C ASN A 162 6.44 -0.91 23.54
N ARG A 163 7.09 -1.89 22.88
CA ARG A 163 8.28 -2.56 23.43
C ARG A 163 9.41 -1.61 23.79
N ARG A 164 9.57 -0.49 23.06
CA ARG A 164 10.58 0.53 23.37
C ARG A 164 10.19 1.48 24.49
N ALA A 165 8.90 1.61 24.79
CA ALA A 165 8.43 2.45 25.89
C ALA A 165 8.54 1.72 27.25
N GLU A 166 8.65 0.39 27.22
CA GLU A 166 8.85 -0.48 28.39
C GLU A 166 10.32 -0.61 28.80
N HIS A 167 11.25 -0.10 27.98
CA HIS A 167 12.70 -0.05 28.23
C HIS A 167 13.15 1.37 28.51
#